data_AF-A0A178TBV5-F1
#
_entry.id   AF-A0A178TBV5-F1
#
_cell.length_a   1.000
_cell.length_b   1.000
_cell.length_c   1.000
_cell.angle_alpha   90.00
_cell.angle_beta   90.00
_cell.angle_gamma   90.00
#
_symmetry.space_group_name_H-M   'P 1'
#
loop_
_entity.id
_entity.type
_entity.pdbx_description
1 polymer ?
#
loop_
_entity_poly.entity_id
_entity_poly.type
_entity_poly.pdbx_seq_one_letter_code
_entity_poly.pdbx_strand_id
1 'polypeptide(L)'
;MIDKLQVDGMNISFSEQVWILRKEVSKVFEYMAIDDFYHAKNAVLNDDWNPENIAEVLMRANYNGAIARITYYKYIHKLGFDPRALWDALILEWMMSGVWIFALDKAINTKEFRDVLKKFRYPEWVKFGLTGGGLDELKKMGEKFSVEMDRIKESI
;
A
#
# COMPACT_ATOMS: atom_id res chain seq x y z
N MET A 1 18.01 24.50 1.67
CA MET A 1 17.02 25.01 0.69
C MET A 1 16.79 23.88 -0.28
N ILE A 2 15.68 23.15 -0.11
CA ILE A 2 15.32 22.09 -1.06
C ILE A 2 14.55 22.78 -2.16
N ASP A 3 15.12 22.82 -3.35
CA ASP A 3 14.42 23.16 -4.58
C ASP A 3 13.21 22.23 -4.68
N LYS A 4 12.05 22.75 -4.28
CA LYS A 4 10.78 22.21 -4.73
C LYS A 4 10.81 22.41 -6.24
N LEU A 5 10.95 21.32 -6.97
CA LEU A 5 10.54 21.24 -8.36
C LEU A 5 9.04 21.59 -8.38
N GLN A 6 8.74 22.89 -8.44
CA GLN A 6 7.48 23.39 -8.94
C GLN A 6 7.45 22.93 -10.39
N VAL A 7 6.78 21.82 -10.64
CA VAL A 7 6.37 21.46 -11.98
C VAL A 7 5.46 22.61 -12.44
N ASP A 8 6.03 23.45 -13.31
CA ASP A 8 5.45 24.61 -14.00
C ASP A 8 3.95 24.84 -13.75
N GLY A 9 3.61 25.74 -12.82
CA GLY A 9 2.40 26.57 -12.82
C GLY A 9 1.02 25.90 -12.94
N MET A 10 0.92 24.58 -13.03
CA MET A 10 -0.33 23.84 -13.20
C MET A 10 -0.86 23.47 -11.82
N ASN A 11 -1.83 24.24 -11.36
CA ASN A 11 -2.58 23.89 -10.17
C ASN A 11 -3.52 22.73 -10.52
N ILE A 12 -3.05 21.49 -10.39
CA ILE A 12 -3.83 20.28 -10.69
C ILE A 12 -4.99 20.20 -9.70
N SER A 13 -6.21 20.16 -10.23
CA SER A 13 -7.42 20.10 -9.40
C SER A 13 -7.46 18.85 -8.54
N PHE A 14 -8.13 18.90 -7.38
CA PHE A 14 -8.26 17.74 -6.50
C PHE A 14 -8.84 16.50 -7.21
N SER A 15 -9.88 16.68 -8.03
CA SER A 15 -10.48 15.58 -8.80
C SER A 15 -9.52 14.98 -9.82
N GLU A 16 -8.67 15.80 -10.43
CA GLU A 16 -7.63 15.33 -11.35
C GLU A 16 -6.50 14.60 -10.62
N GLN A 17 -6.09 15.08 -9.44
CA GLN A 17 -5.16 14.35 -8.57
C GLN A 17 -5.72 12.97 -8.22
N VAL A 18 -6.98 12.88 -7.80
CA VAL A 18 -7.65 11.60 -7.51
C VAL A 18 -7.61 10.69 -8.74
N TRP A 19 -7.94 11.19 -9.93
CA TRP A 19 -7.94 10.39 -11.15
C TRP A 19 -6.55 9.86 -11.52
N ILE A 20 -5.50 10.69 -11.41
CA ILE A 20 -4.11 10.27 -11.62
C ILE A 20 -3.74 9.17 -10.62
N LEU A 21 -4.03 9.40 -9.33
CA LEU A 21 -3.69 8.47 -8.27
C LEU A 21 -4.43 7.15 -8.39
N ARG A 22 -5.69 7.15 -8.85
CA ARG A 22 -6.46 5.93 -9.16
C ARG A 22 -5.70 5.04 -10.13
N LYS A 23 -5.24 5.59 -11.26
CA LYS A 23 -4.45 4.83 -12.25
C LYS A 23 -3.20 4.21 -11.65
N GLU A 24 -2.54 4.92 -10.76
CA GLU A 24 -1.34 4.42 -10.09
C GLU A 24 -1.65 3.29 -9.12
N VAL A 25 -2.70 3.42 -8.31
CA VAL A 25 -3.07 2.37 -7.35
C VAL A 25 -3.78 1.18 -8.01
N SER A 26 -4.39 1.33 -9.19
CA SER A 26 -4.97 0.23 -9.96
C SER A 26 -3.93 -0.77 -10.47
N LYS A 27 -2.63 -0.42 -10.49
CA LYS A 27 -1.55 -1.37 -10.78
C LYS A 27 -1.55 -2.57 -9.83
N VAL A 28 -2.27 -2.46 -8.71
CA VAL A 28 -2.51 -3.58 -7.80
C VAL A 28 -3.11 -4.79 -8.54
N PHE A 29 -3.87 -4.60 -9.62
CA PHE A 29 -4.46 -5.69 -10.40
C PHE A 29 -3.47 -6.38 -11.34
N GLU A 30 -2.24 -5.88 -11.47
CA GLU A 30 -1.18 -6.44 -12.31
C GLU A 30 -0.30 -7.47 -11.57
N TYR A 31 -0.74 -7.94 -10.40
CA TYR A 31 0.04 -8.89 -9.60
C TYR A 31 0.17 -10.24 -10.34
N MET A 32 1.42 -10.65 -10.59
CA MET A 32 1.71 -11.79 -11.48
C MET A 32 1.26 -13.15 -10.93
N ALA A 33 1.26 -13.34 -9.61
CA ALA A 33 0.91 -14.61 -8.95
C ALA A 33 -0.52 -14.58 -8.40
N ILE A 34 -1.48 -14.07 -9.18
CA ILE A 34 -2.84 -13.84 -8.69
C ILE A 34 -3.57 -15.15 -8.34
N ASP A 35 -3.30 -16.22 -9.08
CA ASP A 35 -3.93 -17.53 -8.86
C ASP A 35 -3.44 -18.17 -7.55
N ASP A 36 -2.13 -18.15 -7.32
CA ASP A 36 -1.51 -18.64 -6.06
C ASP A 36 -2.07 -17.88 -4.86
N PHE A 37 -2.21 -16.55 -4.98
CA PHE A 37 -2.86 -15.73 -3.98
C PHE A 37 -4.31 -16.17 -3.71
N TYR A 38 -5.13 -16.41 -4.74
CA TYR A 38 -6.53 -16.81 -4.52
C TYR A 38 -6.63 -18.17 -3.84
N HIS A 39 -5.78 -19.13 -4.20
CA HIS A 39 -5.69 -20.42 -3.53
C HIS A 39 -5.30 -20.26 -2.06
N ALA A 40 -4.20 -19.56 -1.78
CA ALA A 40 -3.71 -19.32 -0.43
C ALA A 40 -4.72 -18.55 0.43
N LYS A 41 -5.35 -17.51 -0.12
CA LYS A 41 -6.40 -16.73 0.55
C LYS A 41 -7.58 -17.62 0.96
N ASN A 42 -8.04 -18.49 0.06
CA ASN A 42 -9.15 -19.38 0.36
C ASN A 42 -8.76 -20.42 1.41
N ALA A 43 -7.52 -20.93 1.39
CA ALA A 43 -7.02 -21.84 2.42
C ALA A 43 -7.02 -21.18 3.81
N VAL A 44 -6.43 -19.98 3.92
CA VAL A 44 -6.42 -19.20 5.17
C VAL A 44 -7.82 -18.88 5.67
N LEU A 45 -8.74 -18.47 4.79
CA LEU A 45 -10.13 -18.15 5.18
C LEU A 45 -10.91 -19.39 5.65
N ASN A 46 -10.43 -20.59 5.34
CA ASN A 46 -10.95 -21.87 5.83
C ASN A 46 -10.08 -22.47 6.94
N ASP A 47 -9.35 -21.63 7.68
CA ASP A 47 -8.52 -22.00 8.83
C ASP A 47 -7.33 -22.92 8.52
N ASP A 48 -6.85 -22.96 7.27
CA ASP A 48 -5.55 -23.55 6.94
C ASP A 48 -4.44 -22.51 7.15
N TRP A 49 -3.85 -22.56 8.35
CA TRP A 49 -2.78 -21.67 8.80
C TRP A 49 -1.38 -22.12 8.37
N ASN A 50 -1.25 -22.92 7.30
CA ASN A 50 0.05 -23.27 6.74
C ASN A 50 0.87 -21.99 6.46
N PRO A 51 2.11 -21.89 6.97
CA PRO A 51 2.98 -20.72 6.77
C PRO A 51 3.20 -20.33 5.30
N GLU A 52 3.12 -21.27 4.35
CA GLU A 52 3.26 -21.00 2.92
C GLU A 52 2.05 -20.22 2.38
N ASN A 53 0.83 -20.64 2.75
CA ASN A 53 -0.39 -19.91 2.39
C ASN A 53 -0.40 -18.50 3.00
N ILE A 54 0.01 -18.38 4.27
CA ILE A 54 0.16 -17.09 4.95
C ILE A 54 1.19 -16.22 4.22
N ALA A 55 2.34 -16.79 3.85
CA ALA A 55 3.37 -16.06 3.14
C ALA A 55 2.87 -15.52 1.81
N GLU A 56 2.14 -16.31 1.03
CA GLU A 56 1.59 -15.90 -0.26
C GLU A 56 0.57 -14.75 -0.12
N VAL A 57 -0.33 -14.85 0.86
CA VAL A 57 -1.27 -13.76 1.20
C VAL A 57 -0.50 -12.49 1.59
N LEU A 58 0.55 -12.60 2.40
CA LEU A 58 1.35 -11.45 2.82
C LEU A 58 2.26 -10.91 1.72
N MET A 59 2.68 -11.74 0.76
CA MET A 59 3.45 -11.31 -0.42
C MET A 59 2.59 -10.42 -1.33
N ARG A 60 1.35 -10.86 -1.59
CA ARG A 60 0.35 -10.03 -2.28
C ARG A 60 0.11 -8.71 -1.52
N ALA A 61 -0.11 -8.78 -0.22
CA ALA A 61 -0.33 -7.58 0.59
C ALA A 61 0.87 -6.63 0.61
N ASN A 62 2.10 -7.16 0.62
CA ASN A 62 3.31 -6.36 0.53
C ASN A 62 3.43 -5.67 -0.84
N TYR A 63 3.03 -6.33 -1.93
CA TYR A 63 2.96 -5.71 -3.25
C TYR A 63 1.95 -4.56 -3.26
N ASN A 64 0.76 -4.74 -2.67
CA ASN A 64 -0.22 -3.66 -2.52
C ASN A 64 0.40 -2.49 -1.74
N GLY A 65 0.89 -2.76 -0.53
CA GLY A 65 1.56 -1.76 0.32
C GLY A 65 2.72 -1.06 -0.39
N ALA A 66 3.44 -1.75 -1.26
CA ALA A 66 4.49 -1.18 -2.09
C ALA A 66 3.95 -0.15 -3.09
N ILE A 67 2.84 -0.44 -3.76
CA ILE A 67 2.18 0.50 -4.67
C ILE A 67 1.73 1.74 -3.89
N ALA A 68 1.07 1.58 -2.75
CA ALA A 68 0.64 2.72 -1.94
C ALA A 68 1.83 3.58 -1.47
N ARG A 69 2.90 2.98 -0.91
CA ARG A 69 4.05 3.74 -0.40
C ARG A 69 4.82 4.46 -1.51
N ILE A 70 5.00 3.81 -2.66
CA ILE A 70 5.68 4.41 -3.83
C ILE A 70 4.81 5.54 -4.39
N THR A 71 3.50 5.35 -4.48
CA THR A 71 2.56 6.39 -4.94
C THR A 71 2.59 7.59 -4.00
N TYR A 72 2.58 7.36 -2.68
CA TYR A 72 2.73 8.41 -1.68
C TYR A 72 4.01 9.21 -1.89
N TYR A 73 5.15 8.52 -1.98
CA TYR A 73 6.44 9.18 -2.20
C TYR A 73 6.47 10.01 -3.49
N LYS A 74 6.01 9.43 -4.60
CA LYS A 74 6.07 10.08 -5.91
C LYS A 74 5.15 11.29 -6.02
N TYR A 75 3.89 11.18 -5.60
CA TYR A 75 2.89 12.19 -5.92
C TYR A 75 2.64 13.15 -4.75
N ILE A 76 2.58 12.65 -3.53
CA ILE A 76 2.26 13.46 -2.35
C ILE A 76 3.54 14.17 -1.92
N HIS A 77 4.62 13.42 -1.69
CA HIS A 77 5.86 13.99 -1.17
C HIS A 77 6.64 14.79 -2.23
N LYS A 78 6.85 14.22 -3.43
CA LYS A 78 7.64 14.90 -4.48
C LYS A 78 6.87 15.94 -5.29
N LEU A 79 5.60 15.70 -5.59
CA LEU A 79 4.78 16.61 -6.42
C LEU A 79 3.79 17.46 -5.60
N GLY A 80 3.68 17.23 -4.29
CA GLY A 80 2.84 18.06 -3.42
C GLY A 80 1.33 17.80 -3.57
N PHE A 81 0.91 16.63 -4.08
CA PHE A 81 -0.50 16.27 -4.14
C PHE A 81 -1.10 16.19 -2.73
N ASP A 82 -2.40 16.43 -2.62
CA ASP A 82 -3.11 16.30 -1.36
C ASP A 82 -3.18 14.81 -0.94
N PRO A 83 -2.74 14.44 0.28
CA PRO A 83 -2.85 13.06 0.76
C PRO A 83 -4.28 12.50 0.73
N ARG A 84 -5.30 13.36 0.86
CA ARG A 84 -6.72 12.98 0.76
C ARG A 84 -7.07 12.46 -0.63
N ALA A 85 -6.41 12.96 -1.68
CA ALA A 85 -6.64 12.48 -3.04
C ALA A 85 -6.19 11.02 -3.21
N LEU A 86 -5.10 10.62 -2.55
CA LEU A 86 -4.64 9.23 -2.54
C LEU A 86 -5.57 8.35 -1.71
N TRP A 87 -6.03 8.87 -0.59
CA TRP A 87 -7.01 8.16 0.23
C TRP A 87 -8.30 7.87 -0.55
N ASP A 88 -8.88 8.86 -1.21
CA ASP A 88 -10.06 8.68 -2.06
C ASP A 88 -9.79 7.68 -3.20
N ALA A 89 -8.62 7.76 -3.84
CA ALA A 89 -8.22 6.80 -4.85
C ALA A 89 -8.14 5.36 -4.31
N LEU A 90 -7.59 5.16 -3.12
CA LEU A 90 -7.51 3.85 -2.46
C LEU A 90 -8.90 3.32 -2.06
N ILE A 91 -9.80 4.17 -1.57
CA ILE A 91 -11.18 3.76 -1.31
C ILE A 91 -11.84 3.28 -2.61
N LEU A 92 -11.76 4.08 -3.67
CA LEU A 92 -12.42 3.78 -4.94
C LEU A 92 -11.84 2.55 -5.63
N GLU A 93 -10.53 2.34 -5.57
CA GLU A 93 -9.87 1.24 -6.30
C GLU A 93 -9.69 -0.01 -5.45
N TRP A 94 -9.32 0.12 -4.18
CA TRP A 94 -8.95 -1.03 -3.34
C TRP A 94 -10.09 -1.50 -2.45
N MET A 95 -10.77 -0.58 -1.76
CA MET A 95 -11.89 -0.96 -0.90
C MET A 95 -13.07 -1.47 -1.74
N MET A 96 -13.49 -0.71 -2.75
CA MET A 96 -14.66 -1.07 -3.56
C MET A 96 -14.43 -2.30 -4.45
N SER A 97 -13.18 -2.60 -4.82
CA SER A 97 -12.84 -3.77 -5.65
C SER A 97 -12.41 -4.99 -4.83
N GLY A 98 -12.48 -4.95 -3.50
CA GLY A 98 -12.14 -6.08 -2.64
C GLY A 98 -10.65 -6.43 -2.60
N VAL A 99 -9.77 -5.47 -2.88
CA VAL A 99 -8.32 -5.63 -2.71
C VAL A 99 -7.98 -5.72 -1.22
N TRP A 100 -8.63 -4.90 -0.40
CA TRP A 100 -8.60 -5.04 1.05
C TRP A 100 -9.51 -6.16 1.50
N ILE A 101 -8.98 -7.07 2.32
CA ILE A 101 -9.67 -8.26 2.81
C ILE A 101 -9.90 -8.10 4.30
N PHE A 102 -10.92 -7.34 4.68
CA PHE A 102 -11.24 -7.07 6.08
C PHE A 102 -11.52 -8.34 6.91
N ALA A 103 -11.94 -9.43 6.28
CA ALA A 103 -12.11 -10.73 6.94
C ALA A 103 -10.80 -11.27 7.57
N LEU A 104 -9.64 -10.86 7.04
CA LEU A 104 -8.32 -11.25 7.55
C LEU A 104 -7.78 -10.33 8.65
N ASP A 105 -8.54 -9.32 9.09
CA ASP A 105 -8.09 -8.40 10.16
C ASP A 105 -7.88 -9.11 11.50
N LYS A 106 -8.71 -10.11 11.81
CA LYS A 106 -8.45 -10.97 12.99
C LYS A 106 -7.25 -11.88 12.78
N ALA A 107 -7.11 -12.43 11.57
CA ALA A 107 -6.04 -13.35 11.21
C ALA A 107 -4.66 -12.70 11.37
N ILE A 108 -4.49 -11.43 11.00
CA ILE A 108 -3.21 -10.72 11.08
C ILE A 108 -2.65 -10.57 12.51
N ASN A 109 -3.50 -10.74 13.52
CA ASN A 109 -3.15 -10.64 14.94
C ASN A 109 -2.82 -12.01 15.57
N THR A 110 -3.04 -13.11 14.85
CA THR A 110 -2.65 -14.47 15.28
C THR A 110 -1.13 -14.59 15.39
N LYS A 111 -0.65 -15.65 16.05
CA LYS A 111 0.79 -15.87 16.22
C LYS A 111 1.43 -16.19 14.86
N GLU A 112 0.78 -17.05 14.10
CA GLU A 112 1.17 -17.61 12.82
C GLU A 112 1.38 -16.47 11.80
N PHE A 113 0.39 -15.59 11.64
CA PHE A 113 0.51 -14.42 10.78
C PHE A 113 1.63 -13.48 11.22
N ARG A 114 1.72 -13.19 12.52
CA ARG A 114 2.76 -12.28 13.03
C ARG A 114 4.15 -12.82 12.81
N ASP A 115 4.36 -14.13 12.91
CA ASP A 115 5.67 -14.75 12.73
C ASP A 115 6.12 -14.73 11.26
N VAL A 116 5.19 -14.86 10.31
CA VAL A 116 5.51 -14.66 8.88
C VAL A 116 5.68 -13.18 8.56
N LEU A 117 4.80 -12.31 9.06
CA LEU A 117 4.81 -10.87 8.82
C LEU A 117 6.11 -10.18 9.27
N LYS A 118 6.72 -10.62 10.38
CA LYS A 118 8.01 -10.09 10.87
C LYS A 118 9.17 -10.27 9.88
N LYS A 119 9.03 -11.16 8.89
CA LYS A 119 10.06 -11.39 7.87
C LYS A 119 10.10 -10.28 6.82
N PHE A 120 9.06 -9.45 6.73
CA PHE A 120 9.00 -8.34 5.78
C PHE A 120 9.69 -7.09 6.34
N ARG A 121 10.37 -6.33 5.47
CA ARG A 121 11.07 -5.09 5.84
C ARG A 121 10.12 -3.98 6.33
N TYR A 122 8.90 -3.93 5.78
CA TYR A 122 7.91 -2.89 6.06
C TYR A 122 6.57 -3.49 6.54
N PRO A 123 6.52 -4.14 7.72
CA PRO A 123 5.34 -4.87 8.19
C PRO A 123 4.06 -4.04 8.19
N GLU A 124 4.12 -2.79 8.62
CA GLU A 124 2.97 -1.87 8.66
C GLU A 124 2.36 -1.64 7.27
N TRP A 125 3.20 -1.52 6.23
CA TRP A 125 2.73 -1.39 4.85
C TRP A 125 2.11 -2.68 4.33
N VAL A 126 2.61 -3.85 4.77
CA VAL A 126 1.97 -5.13 4.45
C VAL A 126 0.59 -5.21 5.09
N LYS A 127 0.45 -4.80 6.37
CA LYS A 127 -0.87 -4.74 7.03
C LYS A 127 -1.83 -3.83 6.27
N PHE A 128 -1.40 -2.61 5.97
CA PHE A 128 -2.18 -1.65 5.19
C PHE A 128 -2.56 -2.19 3.81
N GLY A 129 -1.66 -2.90 3.15
CA GLY A 129 -1.92 -3.54 1.86
C GLY A 129 -2.90 -4.72 1.94
N LEU A 130 -3.03 -5.37 3.10
CA LEU A 130 -3.94 -6.50 3.31
C LEU A 130 -5.33 -6.04 3.73
N THR A 131 -5.44 -5.20 4.76
CA THR A 131 -6.71 -4.88 5.43
C THR A 131 -7.04 -3.40 5.43
N GLY A 132 -6.21 -2.55 4.83
CA GLY A 132 -6.37 -1.11 4.84
C GLY A 132 -5.91 -0.47 6.13
N GLY A 133 -6.35 0.77 6.37
CA GLY A 133 -5.99 1.56 7.54
C GLY A 133 -6.72 2.89 7.53
N GLY A 134 -6.26 3.85 8.34
CA GLY A 134 -6.81 5.21 8.34
C GLY A 134 -6.01 6.19 7.46
N LEU A 135 -6.62 7.31 7.07
CA LEU A 135 -5.92 8.42 6.40
C LEU A 135 -4.72 8.93 7.23
N ASP A 136 -4.90 9.08 8.55
CA ASP A 136 -3.82 9.55 9.42
C ASP A 136 -2.65 8.55 9.51
N GLU A 137 -2.97 7.26 9.47
CA GLU A 137 -1.96 6.20 9.43
C GLU A 137 -1.21 6.23 8.09
N LEU A 138 -1.93 6.33 6.97
CA LEU A 138 -1.34 6.47 5.63
C LEU A 138 -0.37 7.65 5.58
N LYS A 139 -0.77 8.83 6.09
CA LYS A 139 0.08 10.02 6.14
C LYS A 139 1.35 9.76 6.95
N LYS A 140 1.21 9.24 8.17
CA LYS A 140 2.34 8.95 9.06
C LYS A 140 3.31 7.94 8.46
N MET A 141 2.81 6.86 7.86
CA MET A 141 3.64 5.86 7.20
C MET A 141 4.32 6.45 5.96
N GLY A 142 3.58 7.19 5.14
CA GLY A 142 4.06 7.83 3.92
C GLY A 142 5.16 8.86 4.18
N GLU A 143 5.00 9.71 5.19
CA GLU A 143 6.00 10.69 5.61
C GLU A 143 7.29 10.01 6.08
N LYS A 144 7.18 8.99 6.95
CA LYS A 144 8.35 8.22 7.43
C LYS A 144 9.11 7.59 6.28
N PHE A 145 8.41 6.93 5.37
CA PHE A 145 9.00 6.30 4.20
C PHE A 145 9.68 7.33 3.29
N SER A 146 9.06 8.49 3.10
CA SER A 146 9.60 9.55 2.25
C SER A 146 10.90 10.14 2.81
N VAL A 147 11.00 10.31 4.13
CA VAL A 147 12.23 10.73 4.80
C VAL A 147 13.36 9.69 4.62
N GLU A 148 13.04 8.39 4.71
CA GLU A 148 14.02 7.32 4.44
C GLU A 148 14.54 7.39 3.01
N MET A 149 13.65 7.51 2.02
CA MET A 149 14.01 7.54 0.61
C MET A 149 14.88 8.75 0.23
N ASP A 150 14.60 9.91 0.82
CA ASP A 150 15.39 11.12 0.55
C ASP A 150 16.81 11.01 1.10
N ARG A 151 16.99 10.41 2.29
CA ARG A 151 18.33 10.14 2.84
C ARG A 151 19.16 9.21 1.96
N ILE A 152 18.53 8.20 1.37
CA ILE A 152 19.22 7.28 0.44
C ILE A 152 19.71 8.04 -0.79
N LYS A 153 18.90 8.97 -1.33
CA LYS A 153 19.28 9.77 -2.50
C LYS A 153 20.47 10.70 -2.23
N GLU A 154 20.57 11.27 -1.03
CA GLU A 154 21.67 12.17 -0.63
C GLU A 154 22.99 11.42 -0.38
N SER A 155 22.94 10.10 -0.25
CA SER A 155 24.10 9.24 0.03
C SER A 155 24.72 8.61 -1.23
N ILE A 156 24.21 8.96 -2.41
CA ILE A 156 24.64 8.50 -3.74
C ILE A 156 25.07 9.73 -4.55
#